data_AF-A0A9D8QDU9-F1
#
_entry.id   AF-A0A9D8QDU9-F1
#
_cell.length_a   1.000
_cell.length_b   1.000
_cell.length_c   1.000
_cell.angle_alpha   90.00
_cell.angle_beta   90.00
_cell.angle_gamma   90.00
#
_symmetry.space_group_name_H-M   'P 1'
#
loop_
_entity.id
_entity.type
_entity.pdbx_description
1 polymer ?
#
loop_
_entity_poly.entity_id
_entity_poly.type
_entity_poly.pdbx_seq_one_letter_code
_entity_poly.pdbx_strand_id
1 'polypeptide(L)' 'MTGTQISVGLVVLAVVLAVLAILYGVGAVSFLSSTSSGPHAKHAILLGVLAVLAVIGANFARRRTA' A
#
# COMPACT_ATOMS: atom_id res chain seq x y z
N MET A 1 21.48 11.50 6.58
CA MET A 1 21.22 10.08 6.28
C MET A 1 19.74 9.70 6.38
N THR A 2 18.91 10.49 7.07
CA THR A 2 17.49 10.19 7.36
C THR A 2 16.55 10.14 6.13
N GLY A 3 16.72 11.05 5.15
CA GLY A 3 15.82 11.12 3.98
C GLY A 3 15.82 9.85 3.12
N THR A 4 16.98 9.23 2.92
CA THR A 4 17.09 7.96 2.17
C THR A 4 16.37 6.83 2.88
N GLN A 5 16.49 6.73 4.21
CA GLN A 5 15.81 5.70 5.00
C GLN A 5 14.28 5.87 4.98
N ILE A 6 13.79 7.11 5.05
CA ILE A 6 12.34 7.40 4.96
C ILE A 6 11.81 7.08 3.56
N SER A 7 12.55 7.43 2.50
CA SER A 7 12.16 7.08 1.12
C SER A 7 12.05 5.57 0.93
N VAL A 8 13.04 4.80 1.41
CA VAL A 8 12.99 3.33 1.37
C VAL A 8 11.80 2.79 2.16
N GLY A 9 11.55 3.30 3.37
CA GLY A 9 10.41 2.88 4.19
C GLY A 9 9.06 3.14 3.51
N LEU A 10 8.91 4.29 2.85
CA LEU A 10 7.69 4.66 2.11
C LEU A 10 7.48 3.76 0.87
N VAL A 11 8.55 3.38 0.18
CA VAL A 11 8.47 2.41 -0.93
C VAL A 11 8.00 1.05 -0.44
N VAL A 12 8.60 0.53 0.64
CA VAL A 12 8.20 -0.75 1.23
C VAL A 12 6.73 -0.72 1.65
N LEU A 13 6.31 0.36 2.33
CA LEU A 13 4.92 0.55 2.73
C LEU A 13 3.96 0.58 1.54
N ALA A 14 4.34 1.26 0.45
CA ALA A 14 3.54 1.30 -0.77
C ALA A 14 3.33 -0.10 -1.38
N VAL A 15 4.38 -0.92 -1.42
CA VAL A 15 4.30 -2.31 -1.93
C VAL A 15 3.34 -3.13 -1.08
N VAL A 16 3.46 -3.06 0.25
CA VAL A 16 2.56 -3.80 1.17
C VAL A 16 1.11 -3.37 0.97
N LEU A 17 0.85 -2.05 0.91
CA LEU A 17 -0.50 -1.52 0.68
C LEU A 17 -1.06 -1.96 -0.68
N ALA A 18 -0.25 -2.01 -1.74
CA ALA A 18 -0.66 -2.48 -3.06
C ALA A 18 -1.04 -3.97 -3.04
N VAL A 19 -0.25 -4.82 -2.38
CA VAL A 19 -0.55 -6.25 -2.20
C VAL A 19 -1.87 -6.43 -1.45
N LEU A 20 -2.07 -5.69 -0.35
CA LEU A 20 -3.31 -5.73 0.42
C LEU A 20 -4.51 -5.24 -0.41
N ALA A 21 -4.35 -4.19 -1.20
CA ALA A 21 -5.40 -3.67 -2.08
C ALA A 21 -5.87 -4.73 -3.08
N ILE A 22 -4.93 -5.45 -3.70
CA ILE A 22 -5.25 -6.56 -4.62
C ILE A 22 -5.98 -7.67 -3.87
N LEU A 23 -5.48 -8.10 -2.70
CA LEU A 23 -6.07 -9.18 -1.92
C LEU A 23 -7.50 -8.85 -1.46
N TYR A 24 -7.74 -7.61 -1.05
CA TYR A 24 -9.06 -7.09 -0.69
C TYR A 24 -10.00 -6.90 -1.88
N GLY A 25 -9.45 -6.53 -3.05
CA GLY A 25 -10.21 -6.32 -4.28
C GLY A 25 -10.70 -7.63 -4.90
N VAL A 26 -9.85 -8.65 -4.89
CA VAL A 26 -10.17 -10.00 -5.40
C VAL A 26 -11.00 -10.80 -4.37
N GLY A 27 -11.10 -10.33 -3.12
CA GLY A 27 -11.84 -11.02 -2.07
C GLY A 27 -11.13 -12.27 -1.55
N ALA A 28 -9.85 -12.46 -1.87
CA ALA A 28 -9.05 -13.60 -1.40
C ALA A 28 -8.84 -13.59 0.13
N VAL A 29 -9.08 -12.45 0.80
CA VAL A 29 -9.17 -12.38 2.27
C VAL A 29 -10.27 -13.30 2.82
N SER A 30 -11.36 -13.50 2.07
CA SER A 30 -12.43 -14.44 2.47
C SER A 30 -11.99 -15.90 2.45
N PHE A 31 -10.90 -16.26 1.78
CA PHE A 31 -10.37 -17.64 1.80
C PHE A 31 -9.82 -18.04 3.19
N LEU A 32 -9.49 -17.07 4.03
CA LEU A 32 -8.96 -17.27 5.39
C LEU A 32 -9.96 -16.88 6.50
N SER A 33 -11.09 -16.27 6.13
CA SER A 33 -12.10 -15.76 7.07
C SER A 33 -13.36 -16.62 7.01
N SER A 34 -13.75 -17.21 8.14
CA SER A 34 -14.99 -18.00 8.29
C SER A 34 -16.29 -17.18 8.08
N THR A 35 -16.18 -15.87 7.87
CA THR A 35 -17.29 -14.98 7.53
C THR A 35 -17.14 -14.54 6.07
N SER A 36 -18.05 -15.01 5.20
CA SER A 36 -18.13 -14.60 3.80
C SER A 36 -18.91 -13.29 3.67
N SER A 37 -18.26 -12.18 4.02
CA SER A 37 -18.69 -10.87 3.51
C SER A 37 -17.95 -10.68 2.19
N GLY A 38 -18.67 -10.57 1.06
CA GLY A 38 -18.10 -10.58 -0.30
C GLY A 38 -17.07 -9.47 -0.58
N PRO A 39 -16.63 -9.31 -1.86
CA PRO A 39 -15.53 -8.42 -2.24
C PRO A 39 -15.57 -7.05 -1.55
N HIS A 40 -14.53 -6.73 -0.79
CA HIS A 40 -14.45 -5.54 0.04
C HIS A 40 -13.89 -4.34 -0.75
N ALA A 41 -14.59 -3.95 -1.81
CA ALA A 41 -14.16 -2.92 -2.77
C ALA A 41 -13.74 -1.60 -2.10
N LYS A 42 -14.43 -1.20 -1.02
CA LYS A 42 -14.14 0.04 -0.27
C LYS A 42 -12.71 0.04 0.30
N HIS A 43 -12.32 -1.07 0.92
CA HIS A 43 -10.99 -1.23 1.53
C HIS A 43 -9.92 -1.32 0.45
N ALA A 44 -10.20 -2.04 -0.65
CA ALA A 44 -9.28 -2.12 -1.79
C ALA A 44 -8.97 -0.74 -2.39
N ILE A 45 -10.00 0.09 -2.60
CA ILE A 45 -9.86 1.45 -3.10
C ILE A 45 -9.04 2.30 -2.13
N LEU A 46 -9.39 2.30 -0.84
CA LEU A 46 -8.65 3.07 0.17
C LEU A 46 -7.18 2.66 0.27
N LEU A 47 -6.90 1.35 0.29
CA LEU A 47 -5.52 0.82 0.32
C LEU A 47 -4.76 1.19 -0.95
N GLY A 48 -5.40 1.16 -2.12
CA GLY A 48 -4.83 1.60 -3.38
C GLY A 48 -4.46 3.09 -3.37
N VAL A 49 -5.37 3.96 -2.90
CA VAL A 49 -5.10 5.40 -2.76
C VAL A 49 -3.91 5.64 -1.82
N LEU A 50 -3.88 4.95 -0.69
CA LEU A 50 -2.81 5.10 0.29
C LEU A 50 -1.46 4.59 -0.26
N ALA A 51 -1.46 3.52 -1.06
CA ALA A 51 -0.28 3.04 -1.77
C ALA A 51 0.28 4.11 -2.72
N VAL A 52 -0.58 4.75 -3.51
CA VAL A 52 -0.17 5.84 -4.42
C VAL A 52 0.42 7.01 -3.64
N LEU A 53 -0.21 7.43 -2.55
CA LEU A 53 0.29 8.49 -1.68
C LEU A 53 1.65 8.14 -1.06
N ALA A 54 1.88 6.87 -0.68
CA ALA A 54 3.16 6.42 -0.18
C ALA A 54 4.27 6.49 -1.25
N VAL A 55 3.98 6.16 -2.52
CA VAL A 55 4.94 6.34 -3.63
C VAL A 55 5.25 7.82 -3.86
N ILE A 56 4.24 8.67 -3.86
CA ILE A 56 4.42 10.12 -4.00
C ILE A 56 5.27 10.66 -2.85
N GLY A 57 4.95 10.29 -1.60
CA GLY A 57 5.74 10.64 -0.42
C GLY A 57 7.18 10.13 -0.50
N ALA A 58 7.41 8.92 -1.01
CA ALA A 58 8.75 8.37 -1.18
C ALA A 58 9.60 9.20 -2.15
N ASN A 59 8.98 9.74 -3.21
CA ASN A 59 9.63 10.65 -4.15
C ASN A 59 9.99 11.99 -3.50
N PHE A 60 9.12 12.55 -2.65
CA PHE A 60 9.45 13.77 -1.89
C PHE A 60 10.54 13.54 -0.83
N ALA A 61 10.54 12.39 -0.17
CA ALA A 61 11.54 12.04 0.84
C ALA A 61 12.90 11.67 0.23
N ARG A 62 12.94 11.37 -1.07
CA ARG A 62 14.17 11.01 -1.78
C ARG A 62 15.10 12.23 -1.80
N ARG A 63 16.21 12.14 -1.05
CA ARG A 63 17.27 13.14 -1.08
C ARG A 63 17.87 13.15 -2.50
N ARG A 64 17.71 14.24 -3.25
CA ARG A 64 18.47 14.46 -4.50
C ARG A 64 19.95 14.57 -4.14
N THR A 65 20.74 13.57 -4.53
CA THR A 65 22.18 13.76 -4.69
C THR A 65 22.35 14.62 -5.93
N ALA A 66 22.64 15.91 -5.71
CA ALA A 66 23.08 16.81 -6.77
C ALA A 66 24.37 16.30 -7.39
#